data_AF-A0A519VYD1-F1
#
_entry.id   AF-A0A519VYD1-F1
#
_cell.length_a   1.000
_cell.length_b   1.000
_cell.length_c   1.000
_cell.angle_alpha   90.00
_cell.angle_beta   90.00
_cell.angle_gamma   90.00
#
_symmetry.space_group_name_H-M   'P 1'
#
loop_
_entity.id
_entity.type
_entity.pdbx_description
1 polymer ?
#
loop_
_entity_poly.entity_id
_entity_poly.type
_entity_poly.pdbx_seq_one_letter_code
_entity_poly.pdbx_strand_id
1 'polypeptide(L)'
;MDERPLEDMEKAISVIKAVDKDFKIALAGRYHPEIEKDIFDYSVASNQVIEPEVFKRRKAEGSNTTFYTSCTEGYPNIFTFSPPAESAWLSWFALNNNYDGYLRWAYNCWNANPLQ
;
A
#
# COMPACT_ATOMS: atom_id res chain seq x y z
N MET A 1 5.46 -2.46 8.15
CA MET A 1 4.34 -2.59 9.12
C MET A 1 3.12 -3.09 8.37
N ASP A 2 2.17 -3.68 9.08
CA ASP A 2 1.02 -4.39 8.50
C ASP A 2 -0.24 -4.19 9.34
N GLU A 3 -1.17 -3.35 8.86
CA GLU A 3 -2.54 -3.13 9.34
C GLU A 3 -2.86 -3.40 10.83
N ARG A 4 -2.09 -2.83 11.77
CA ARG A 4 -2.36 -2.93 13.21
C ARG A 4 -3.19 -1.75 13.72
N PRO A 5 -3.79 -1.82 14.92
CA PRO A 5 -4.33 -0.63 15.58
C PRO A 5 -3.30 0.51 15.60
N LEU A 6 -3.77 1.75 15.42
CA LEU A 6 -2.90 2.93 15.32
C LEU A 6 -1.90 3.02 16.48
N GLU A 7 -2.35 2.80 17.71
CA GLU A 7 -1.52 2.84 18.91
C GLU A 7 -0.33 1.87 18.84
N ASP A 8 -0.53 0.68 18.26
CA ASP A 8 0.55 -0.30 18.10
C ASP A 8 1.56 0.15 17.04
N MET A 9 1.10 0.77 15.96
CA MET A 9 1.96 1.30 14.90
C MET A 9 2.78 2.51 15.39
N GLU A 10 2.18 3.41 16.16
CA GLU A 10 2.89 4.54 16.79
C GLU A 10 4.01 4.07 17.73
N LYS A 11 3.74 3.05 18.53
CA LYS A 11 4.76 2.41 19.39
C LYS A 11 5.87 1.78 18.54
N ALA A 12 5.53 1.07 17.47
CA ALA A 12 6.52 0.47 16.57
C ALA A 12 7.41 1.52 15.91
N ILE A 13 6.83 2.62 15.38
CA ILE A 13 7.57 3.76 14.82
C ILE A 13 8.50 4.37 15.87
N SER A 14 8.00 4.56 17.10
CA SER A 14 8.79 5.12 18.21
C SER A 14 10.02 4.28 18.53
N VAL A 15 9.88 2.94 18.55
CA VAL A 15 11.00 2.02 18.77
C VAL A 15 12.01 2.10 17.61
N ILE A 16 11.53 2.09 16.36
CA ILE A 16 12.41 2.19 15.18
C ILE A 16 13.24 3.48 15.24
N LYS A 17 12.59 4.62 15.45
CA LYS A 17 13.24 5.94 15.47
C LYS A 17 14.16 6.16 16.67
N ALA A 18 13.89 5.49 17.79
CA ALA A 18 14.79 5.53 18.96
C ALA A 18 16.13 4.85 18.68
N VAL A 19 16.16 3.88 17.77
CA VAL A 19 17.39 3.19 17.35
C VAL A 19 18.05 3.92 16.19
N ASP A 20 17.30 4.27 15.15
CA ASP A 20 17.78 5.02 14.00
C ASP A 20 16.66 5.90 13.42
N LYS A 21 16.86 7.22 13.54
CA LYS A 21 15.91 8.23 13.06
C LYS A 21 15.78 8.29 11.53
N ASP A 22 16.78 7.80 10.80
CA ASP A 22 16.83 7.85 9.34
C ASP A 22 16.36 6.52 8.72
N PHE A 23 15.99 5.53 9.54
CA PHE A 23 15.46 4.25 9.09
C PHE A 23 14.10 4.44 8.37
N LYS A 24 14.03 4.00 7.12
CA LYS A 24 12.82 4.13 6.30
C LYS A 24 11.80 3.06 6.67
N ILE A 25 10.57 3.50 6.92
CA ILE A 25 9.46 2.61 7.29
C ILE A 25 8.52 2.43 6.10
N ALA A 26 8.13 1.19 5.84
CA ALA A 26 7.09 0.86 4.86
C ALA A 26 5.81 0.37 5.58
N LEU A 27 4.64 0.69 5.05
CA LEU A 27 3.33 0.23 5.55
C LEU A 27 2.40 -0.08 4.37
N ALA A 28 1.79 -1.27 4.39
CA ALA A 28 0.61 -1.55 3.60
C ALA A 28 -0.60 -1.53 4.53
N GLY A 29 -1.63 -0.72 4.23
CA GLY A 29 -2.83 -0.70 5.04
C GLY A 29 -3.83 0.43 4.80
N ARG A 30 -4.69 0.68 5.78
CA ARG A 30 -5.55 1.87 5.81
C ARG A 30 -4.74 3.16 5.92
N TYR A 31 -5.32 4.24 5.42
CA TYR A 31 -4.72 5.57 5.53
C TYR A 31 -4.87 6.12 6.95
N HIS A 32 -3.75 6.54 7.52
CA HIS A 32 -3.63 7.15 8.86
C HIS A 32 -2.84 8.45 8.78
N PRO A 33 -3.48 9.63 8.77
CA PRO A 33 -2.79 10.91 8.70
C PRO A 33 -1.85 11.17 9.89
N GLU A 34 -2.08 10.52 11.03
CA GLU A 34 -1.31 10.65 12.26
C GLU A 34 0.13 10.16 12.11
N ILE A 35 0.32 9.06 11.36
CA ILE A 35 1.63 8.41 11.18
C ILE A 35 2.17 8.54 9.75
N GLU A 36 1.39 9.07 8.81
CA GLU A 36 1.74 9.09 7.37
C GLU A 36 3.12 9.70 7.09
N LYS A 37 3.50 10.77 7.80
CA LYS A 37 4.79 11.44 7.63
C LYS A 37 5.99 10.60 8.06
N ASP A 38 5.75 9.55 8.84
CA ASP A 38 6.77 8.63 9.31
C ASP A 38 6.95 7.43 8.38
N ILE A 39 6.08 7.29 7.37
CA ILE A 39 6.07 6.19 6.43
C ILE A 39 6.68 6.64 5.10
N PHE A 40 7.85 6.10 4.77
CA PHE A 40 8.54 6.35 3.52
C PHE A 40 7.86 5.67 2.33
N ASP A 41 7.45 4.41 2.47
CA ASP A 41 6.74 3.65 1.42
C ASP A 41 5.36 3.24 1.92
N TYR A 42 4.32 3.89 1.39
CA TYR A 42 2.96 3.72 1.87
C TYR A 42 2.06 3.16 0.78
N SER A 43 1.64 1.91 0.95
CA SER A 43 0.62 1.29 0.12
C SER A 43 -0.73 1.35 0.80
N VAL A 44 -1.66 2.13 0.27
CA VAL A 44 -2.99 2.26 0.87
C VAL A 44 -4.02 1.33 0.24
N ALA A 45 -4.99 0.86 1.03
CA ALA A 45 -6.10 0.08 0.49
C ALA A 45 -6.83 0.88 -0.60
N SER A 46 -7.22 0.19 -1.69
CA SER A 46 -7.78 0.81 -2.91
C SER A 46 -9.02 1.69 -2.71
N ASN A 47 -9.76 1.47 -1.61
CA ASN A 47 -10.97 2.21 -1.25
C ASN A 47 -10.72 3.45 -0.38
N GLN A 48 -9.46 3.75 -0.05
CA GLN A 48 -9.11 4.91 0.76
C GLN A 48 -8.96 6.16 -0.11
N VAL A 49 -9.38 7.30 0.44
CA VAL A 49 -9.21 8.60 -0.20
C VAL A 49 -8.10 9.34 0.53
N ILE A 50 -7.11 9.81 -0.23
CA ILE A 50 -6.02 10.65 0.25
C ILE A 50 -6.14 12.01 -0.44
N GLU A 51 -5.95 13.07 0.33
CA GLU A 51 -5.97 14.44 -0.20
C GLU A 51 -4.86 14.67 -1.24
N PRO A 52 -5.15 15.35 -2.38
CA PRO A 52 -4.16 15.57 -3.43
C PRO A 52 -2.85 16.25 -2.96
N GLU A 53 -2.94 17.11 -1.95
CA GLU A 53 -1.76 17.79 -1.39
C GLU A 53 -0.82 16.82 -0.64
N VAL A 54 -1.34 15.73 -0.08
CA VAL A 54 -0.52 14.70 0.56
C VAL A 54 0.31 13.97 -0.49
N PHE A 55 -0.28 13.58 -1.63
CA PHE A 55 0.46 12.98 -2.75
C PHE A 55 1.58 13.90 -3.24
N LYS A 56 1.27 15.18 -3.48
CA LYS A 56 2.26 16.17 -3.95
C LYS A 56 3.43 16.29 -2.98
N ARG A 57 3.13 16.40 -1.68
CA ARG A 57 4.15 16.52 -0.63
C ARG A 57 5.01 15.26 -0.55
N ARG A 58 4.41 14.07 -0.45
CA ARG A 58 5.13 12.79 -0.39
C ARG A 58 6.08 12.63 -1.57
N LYS A 59 5.61 12.93 -2.78
CA LYS A 59 6.43 12.90 -4.00
C LYS A 59 7.59 13.90 -3.96
N ALA A 60 7.36 15.12 -3.48
CA ALA A 60 8.42 16.13 -3.33
C ALA A 60 9.47 15.73 -2.27
N GLU A 61 9.06 15.01 -1.23
CA GLU A 61 9.95 14.43 -0.21
C GLU A 61 10.64 13.14 -0.66
N GLY A 62 10.32 12.63 -1.85
CA GLY A 62 10.87 11.38 -2.41
C GLY A 62 10.31 10.10 -1.77
N SER A 63 9.16 10.19 -1.12
CA SER A 63 8.43 9.05 -0.56
C SER A 63 7.57 8.38 -1.62
N ASN A 64 7.41 7.05 -1.51
CA ASN A 64 6.56 6.27 -2.40
C ASN A 64 5.13 6.21 -1.86
N THR A 65 4.15 6.38 -2.74
CA THR A 65 2.73 6.22 -2.43
C THR A 65 2.09 5.30 -3.45
N THR A 66 1.73 4.08 -3.04
CA THR A 66 1.09 3.08 -3.90
C THR A 66 -0.30 2.74 -3.37
N PHE A 67 -1.04 1.92 -4.10
CA PHE A 67 -2.26 1.29 -3.60
C PHE A 67 -2.18 -0.24 -3.74
N TYR A 68 -3.02 -0.96 -3.01
CA TYR A 68 -3.15 -2.41 -3.16
C TYR A 68 -4.61 -2.85 -3.23
N THR A 69 -4.83 -4.02 -3.83
CA THR A 69 -6.08 -4.80 -3.71
C THR A 69 -5.79 -6.11 -3.00
N SER A 70 -6.82 -6.66 -2.37
CA SER A 70 -6.75 -7.77 -1.42
C SER A 70 -7.87 -8.79 -1.70
N CYS A 71 -8.31 -9.52 -0.68
CA CYS A 71 -9.55 -10.30 -0.74
C CYS A 71 -10.82 -9.44 -0.60
N THR A 72 -10.68 -8.17 -0.21
CA THR A 72 -11.82 -7.26 0.06
C THR A 72 -12.53 -6.83 -1.22
N GLU A 73 -11.77 -6.50 -2.25
CA GLU A 73 -12.29 -6.01 -3.52
C GLU A 73 -12.84 -7.17 -4.37
N GLY A 74 -14.14 -7.15 -4.66
CA GLY A 74 -14.74 -8.08 -5.63
C GLY A 74 -14.24 -7.84 -7.07
N TYR A 75 -14.02 -6.58 -7.42
CA TYR A 75 -13.36 -6.11 -8.63
C TYR A 75 -12.91 -4.65 -8.41
N PRO A 76 -11.85 -4.17 -9.09
CA PRO A 76 -10.94 -4.95 -9.90
C PRO A 76 -9.99 -5.79 -9.03
N ASN A 77 -9.65 -6.99 -9.50
CA ASN A 77 -8.74 -7.89 -8.81
C ASN A 77 -7.95 -8.78 -9.79
N ILE A 78 -7.01 -9.55 -9.27
CA ILE A 78 -6.21 -10.49 -10.05
C ILE A 78 -6.37 -11.93 -9.51
N PHE A 79 -7.63 -12.33 -9.29
CA PHE A 79 -7.96 -13.73 -9.04
C PHE A 79 -7.91 -14.52 -10.35
N THR A 80 -7.84 -15.84 -10.27
CA THR A 80 -7.78 -16.73 -11.46
C THR A 80 -9.01 -16.60 -12.36
N PHE A 81 -10.16 -16.21 -11.81
CA PHE A 81 -11.41 -15.98 -12.54
C PHE A 81 -11.67 -14.50 -12.87
N SER A 82 -10.81 -13.58 -12.45
CA SER A 82 -10.95 -12.16 -12.81
C SER A 82 -10.76 -11.98 -14.32
N PRO A 83 -11.56 -11.13 -14.98
CA PRO A 83 -11.29 -10.71 -16.36
C PRO A 83 -9.85 -10.20 -16.53
N PRO A 84 -9.09 -10.65 -17.55
CA PRO A 84 -7.70 -10.23 -17.75
C PRO A 84 -7.50 -8.71 -17.83
N ALA A 85 -8.53 -7.98 -18.30
CA ALA A 85 -8.52 -6.53 -18.38
C ALA A 85 -8.37 -5.85 -16.99
N GLU A 86 -8.84 -6.47 -15.90
CA GLU A 86 -8.70 -5.90 -14.55
C GLU A 86 -7.24 -5.78 -14.13
N SER A 87 -6.38 -6.73 -14.53
CA SER A 87 -4.94 -6.66 -14.26
C SER A 87 -4.29 -5.45 -14.92
N ALA A 88 -4.64 -5.17 -16.18
CA ALA A 88 -4.16 -3.99 -16.90
C ALA A 88 -4.74 -2.70 -16.32
N TRP A 89 -6.02 -2.74 -15.91
CA TRP A 89 -6.72 -1.59 -15.35
C TRP A 89 -6.07 -1.06 -14.08
N LEU A 90 -5.53 -1.92 -13.21
CA LEU A 90 -4.86 -1.51 -11.96
C LEU A 90 -3.69 -0.53 -12.19
N SER A 91 -2.93 -0.71 -13.28
CA SER A 91 -1.84 0.22 -13.62
C SER A 91 -2.37 1.57 -14.11
N TRP A 92 -3.47 1.57 -14.88
CA TRP A 92 -4.15 2.80 -15.29
C TRP A 92 -4.77 3.54 -14.10
N PHE A 93 -5.31 2.80 -13.15
CA PHE A 93 -5.84 3.37 -11.91
C PHE A 93 -4.75 4.02 -11.07
N ALA A 94 -3.56 3.41 -10.94
CA ALA A 94 -2.42 4.03 -10.27
C ALA A 94 -2.15 5.41 -10.87
N LEU A 95 -1.94 5.44 -12.20
CA LEU A 95 -1.60 6.65 -12.93
C LEU A 95 -2.68 7.73 -12.81
N ASN A 96 -3.96 7.36 -12.98
CA ASN A 96 -5.06 8.30 -12.92
C ASN A 96 -5.25 8.94 -11.52
N ASN A 97 -4.86 8.23 -10.46
CA ASN A 97 -5.00 8.70 -9.08
C ASN A 97 -3.69 9.23 -8.47
N ASN A 98 -2.65 9.45 -9.29
CA ASN A 98 -1.34 9.94 -8.86
C ASN A 98 -0.57 9.01 -7.90
N TYR A 99 -0.90 7.71 -7.87
CA TYR A 99 -0.07 6.72 -7.20
C TYR A 99 1.21 6.46 -8.01
N ASP A 100 2.29 6.15 -7.31
CA ASP A 100 3.59 5.76 -7.89
C ASP A 100 3.58 4.31 -8.40
N GLY A 101 2.55 3.53 -8.07
CA GLY A 101 2.42 2.14 -8.50
C GLY A 101 1.36 1.35 -7.76
N TYR A 102 1.52 0.03 -7.78
CA TYR A 102 0.59 -0.95 -7.25
C TYR A 102 1.33 -2.05 -6.48
N LEU A 103 0.74 -2.51 -5.37
CA LEU A 103 1.25 -3.60 -4.55
C LEU A 103 0.27 -4.79 -4.55
N ARG A 104 0.81 -6.01 -4.57
CA ARG A 104 0.07 -7.25 -4.25
C ARG A 104 0.88 -8.09 -3.29
N TRP A 105 0.22 -8.63 -2.27
CA TRP A 105 0.88 -9.33 -1.16
C TRP A 105 1.52 -10.69 -1.52
N ALA A 106 1.06 -11.34 -2.59
CA ALA A 106 1.49 -12.69 -2.94
C ALA A 106 1.83 -12.79 -4.43
N TYR A 107 3.12 -12.79 -4.76
CA TYR A 107 3.60 -13.08 -6.10
C TYR A 107 3.51 -14.58 -6.42
N ASN A 108 3.92 -15.45 -5.49
CA ASN A 108 4.00 -16.89 -5.69
C ASN A 108 3.81 -17.70 -4.39
N CYS A 109 2.94 -17.26 -3.47
CA CYS A 109 2.54 -18.07 -2.30
C CYS A 109 1.66 -19.25 -2.75
N TRP A 110 2.30 -20.26 -3.36
CA TRP A 110 1.61 -21.39 -3.95
C TRP A 110 0.96 -22.30 -2.91
N ASN A 111 -0.20 -22.84 -3.28
CA ASN A 111 -0.78 -23.97 -2.56
C ASN A 111 0.02 -25.25 -2.86
N ALA A 112 -0.43 -26.40 -2.35
CA ALA A 112 0.26 -27.67 -2.55
C ALA A 112 0.37 -28.10 -4.05
N ASN A 113 -0.53 -27.62 -4.90
CA ASN A 113 -0.73 -28.08 -6.28
C ASN A 113 -1.25 -26.91 -7.16
N PRO A 114 -0.41 -25.92 -7.54
CA PRO A 114 -0.87 -24.65 -8.14
C PRO A 114 -1.24 -24.74 -9.63
N LEU A 115 -0.98 -25.89 -10.27
CA LEU A 115 -1.25 -26.12 -11.70
C LEU A 115 -2.47 -27.03 -11.94
N GLN A 116 -3.08 -27.54 -10.87
CA GLN A 116 -4.20 -28.48 -10.88
C GLN A 116 -5.52 -27.75 -10.62
#